data_AF-A0A7C2BL13-F1
#
_entry.id   AF-A0A7C2BL13-F1
#
_cell.length_a   1.000
_cell.length_b   1.000
_cell.length_c   1.000
_cell.angle_alpha   90.00
_cell.angle_beta   90.00
_cell.angle_gamma   90.00
#
_symmetry.space_group_name_H-M   'P 1'
#
loop_
_entity.id
_entity.type
_entity.pdbx_description
1 polymer ?
#
loop_
_entity_poly.entity_id
_entity_poly.type
_entity_poly.pdbx_seq_one_letter_code
_entity_poly.pdbx_strand_id
1 'polypeptide(L)'
;MNALIVHPYFEIIGGAEYLALQVSRVLMESGFNVEVLSATPVDVERLNRFFGNGRLPKITIKRVKTADHLSYLSPGRFVRLRKLFIYQSISHCWSRLEGSTT
;
A
#
# COMPACT_ATOMS: atom_id res chain seq x y z
N MET A 1 9.27 -12.56 -13.67
CA MET A 1 9.82 -12.08 -12.38
C MET A 1 8.71 -11.42 -11.59
N ASN A 2 8.77 -11.44 -10.26
CA ASN A 2 7.73 -10.87 -9.38
C ASN A 2 8.29 -9.65 -8.66
N ALA A 3 7.47 -8.60 -8.50
CA ALA A 3 7.82 -7.40 -7.75
C ALA A 3 6.72 -7.09 -6.74
N LEU A 4 7.12 -6.72 -5.52
CA LEU A 4 6.22 -6.38 -4.43
C LEU A 4 6.40 -4.90 -4.06
N ILE A 5 5.32 -4.14 -4.07
CA ILE A 5 5.30 -2.75 -3.63
C ILE A 5 4.50 -2.69 -2.34
N VAL A 6 5.18 -2.34 -1.25
CA VAL A 6 4.54 -2.17 0.06
C VAL A 6 4.24 -0.70 0.27
N HIS A 7 2.96 -0.35 0.29
CA HIS A 7 2.54 1.00 0.60
C HIS A 7 1.37 0.95 1.59
N PRO A 8 1.53 1.49 2.81
CA PRO A 8 0.60 1.22 3.90
C PRO A 8 -0.77 1.90 3.73
N TYR A 9 -0.84 2.96 2.93
CA TYR A 9 -2.03 3.80 2.80
C TYR A 9 -2.37 4.06 1.34
N PHE A 10 -3.55 3.64 0.91
CA PHE A 10 -4.02 3.76 -0.48
C PHE A 10 -5.47 4.26 -0.58
N GLU A 11 -6.08 4.58 0.56
CA GLU A 11 -7.46 5.09 0.65
C GLU A 11 -7.61 6.43 -0.08
N ILE A 12 -6.53 7.22 -0.14
CA ILE A 12 -6.45 8.47 -0.90
C ILE A 12 -5.21 8.41 -1.78
N ILE A 13 -5.40 8.54 -3.10
CA ILE A 13 -4.28 8.69 -4.03
C ILE A 13 -3.73 10.13 -3.92
N GLY A 14 -2.66 10.30 -3.15
CA GLY A 14 -1.83 11.50 -3.09
C GLY A 14 -0.50 11.30 -3.83
N GLY A 15 0.50 12.14 -3.55
CA GLY A 15 1.78 12.11 -4.27
C GLY A 15 2.58 10.82 -4.09
N ALA A 16 2.64 10.28 -2.87
CA ALA A 16 3.38 9.05 -2.59
C ALA A 16 2.69 7.82 -3.21
N GLU A 17 1.36 7.78 -3.13
CA GLU A 17 0.54 6.75 -3.74
C GLU A 17 0.65 6.81 -5.27
N TYR A 18 0.65 8.02 -5.84
CA TYR A 18 0.86 8.22 -7.27
C TYR A 18 2.23 7.71 -7.73
N LEU A 19 3.29 7.99 -6.97
CA LEU A 19 4.62 7.45 -7.25
C LEU A 19 4.63 5.92 -7.22
N ALA A 20 4.01 5.31 -6.20
CA ALA A 20 3.90 3.86 -6.09
C ALA A 20 3.17 3.25 -7.31
N LEU A 21 2.10 3.90 -7.80
CA LEU A 21 1.40 3.48 -9.00
C LEU A 21 2.21 3.66 -10.29
N GLN A 22 2.98 4.74 -10.42
CA GLN A 22 3.88 4.94 -11.56
C GLN A 22 4.98 3.88 -11.60
N VAL A 23 5.60 3.59 -10.45
CA VAL A 23 6.59 2.51 -10.32
C VAL A 23 5.97 1.16 -10.67
N SER A 24 4.75 0.89 -10.19
CA SER A 24 4.00 -0.32 -10.53
C SER A 24 3.84 -0.46 -12.05
N ARG A 25 3.42 0.63 -12.71
CA ARG A 25 3.22 0.67 -14.16
C ARG A 25 4.50 0.35 -14.93
N VAL A 26 5.60 1.04 -14.61
CA VAL A 26 6.90 0.84 -15.30
C VAL A 26 7.40 -0.60 -15.11
N LEU A 27 7.25 -1.17 -13.92
CA LEU A 27 7.61 -2.56 -13.64
C LEU A 27 6.75 -3.55 -14.45
N MET A 28 5.45 -3.29 -14.56
CA MET A 28 4.56 -4.13 -15.37
C MET A 28 4.87 -4.03 -16.87
N GLU A 29 5.15 -2.83 -17.37
CA GLU A 29 5.61 -2.60 -18.76
C GLU A 29 6.95 -3.32 -19.02
N SER A 30 7.80 -3.46 -17.99
CA SER A 30 9.05 -4.22 -18.05
C SER A 30 8.87 -5.74 -17.91
N GLY A 31 7.64 -6.25 -17.85
CA GLY A 31 7.34 -7.69 -17.79
C GLY A 31 7.32 -8.29 -16.38
N PHE A 32 7.32 -7.47 -15.32
CA PHE A 32 7.17 -7.98 -13.95
C PHE A 32 5.69 -8.21 -13.61
N ASN A 33 5.42 -9.27 -12.85
CA ASN A 33 4.14 -9.43 -12.15
C ASN A 33 4.21 -8.62 -10.86
N VAL A 34 3.49 -7.49 -10.82
CA VAL A 34 3.49 -6.57 -9.69
C VAL A 34 2.33 -6.86 -8.73
N GLU A 35 2.65 -6.95 -7.45
CA GLU A 35 1.70 -6.99 -6.35
C GLU A 35 1.87 -5.75 -5.46
N VAL A 36 0.77 -5.07 -5.16
CA VAL A 36 0.72 -3.94 -4.22
C VAL A 36 0.11 -4.44 -2.92
N LEU A 37 0.92 -4.42 -1.87
CA LEU A 37 0.49 -4.72 -0.50
C LEU A 37 0.15 -3.43 0.22
N SER A 38 -1.10 -3.32 0.68
CA SER A 38 -1.59 -2.16 1.42
C SER A 38 -2.31 -2.56 2.69
N ALA A 39 -2.28 -1.71 3.69
CA ALA A 39 -3.05 -1.91 4.92
C ALA A 39 -4.43 -1.26 4.87
N THR A 40 -4.69 -0.40 3.89
CA THR A 40 -6.01 0.18 3.63
C THR A 40 -6.54 -0.26 2.26
N PRO A 41 -7.88 -0.28 2.06
CA PRO A 41 -8.45 -0.48 0.75
C PRO A 41 -7.96 0.58 -0.24
N VAL A 42 -7.84 0.17 -1.50
CA VAL A 42 -7.58 1.05 -2.66
C VAL A 42 -8.92 1.42 -3.27
N ASP A 43 -9.09 2.69 -3.62
CA ASP A 43 -10.22 3.13 -4.45
C ASP A 43 -10.03 2.61 -5.88
N VAL A 44 -10.78 1.56 -6.23
CA VAL A 44 -10.67 0.85 -7.51
C VAL A 44 -11.06 1.76 -8.68
N GLU A 45 -12.03 2.67 -8.51
CA GLU A 45 -12.38 3.61 -9.57
C GLU A 45 -11.23 4.55 -9.88
N ARG A 46 -10.57 5.08 -8.84
CA ARG A 46 -9.40 5.95 -9.05
C ARG A 46 -8.22 5.20 -9.64
N LEU A 47 -8.02 3.95 -9.24
CA LEU A 47 -7.01 3.09 -9.83
C LEU A 47 -7.29 2.86 -11.33
N ASN A 48 -8.54 2.56 -11.69
CA ASN A 48 -8.96 2.41 -13.08
C ASN A 48 -8.79 3.71 -13.87
N ARG A 49 -9.06 4.88 -13.29
CA ARG A 49 -8.78 6.16 -13.96
C ARG A 49 -7.29 6.38 -14.21
N PHE A 50 -6.42 5.91 -13.31
CA PHE A 50 -4.97 6.04 -13.46
C PHE A 50 -4.39 5.09 -14.53
N PHE A 51 -4.78 3.81 -14.49
CA PHE A 51 -4.27 2.79 -15.42
C PHE A 51 -5.08 2.74 -16.74
N GLY A 52 -6.20 3.44 -16.81
CA GLY A 52 -7.15 3.36 -17.92
C GLY A 52 -7.69 1.93 -18.09
N ASN A 53 -7.85 1.50 -19.33
CA ASN A 53 -8.22 0.12 -19.69
C ASN A 53 -7.02 -0.86 -19.62
N GLY A 54 -5.91 -0.45 -18.99
CA GLY A 54 -4.71 -1.25 -18.87
C GLY A 54 -4.81 -2.36 -17.82
N ARG A 55 -3.81 -3.24 -17.82
CA ARG A 55 -3.66 -4.27 -16.79
C ARG A 55 -3.36 -3.60 -15.44
N LEU A 56 -4.14 -3.95 -14.42
CA LEU A 56 -3.94 -3.48 -13.05
C LEU A 56 -2.92 -4.36 -12.30
N PRO A 57 -2.17 -3.79 -11.34
CA PRO A 57 -1.40 -4.59 -10.41
C PRO A 57 -2.34 -5.41 -9.53
N LYS A 58 -1.89 -6.57 -9.07
CA LYS A 58 -2.61 -7.33 -8.06
C LYS A 58 -2.56 -6.54 -6.75
N ILE A 59 -3.70 -6.29 -6.12
CA ILE A 59 -3.75 -5.56 -4.84
C ILE A 59 -4.13 -6.54 -3.74
N THR A 60 -3.27 -6.63 -2.72
CA THR A 60 -3.52 -7.42 -1.52
C THR A 60 -3.66 -6.49 -0.33
N ILE A 61 -4.80 -6.57 0.36
CA ILE A 61 -5.08 -5.74 1.53
C ILE A 61 -4.84 -6.56 2.79
N LYS A 62 -3.86 -6.17 3.60
CA LYS A 62 -3.61 -6.73 4.94
C LYS A 62 -3.97 -5.71 6.01
N ARG A 63 -5.25 -5.73 6.41
CA ARG A 63 -5.77 -4.81 7.44
C ARG A 63 -5.09 -5.06 8.78
N VAL A 64 -4.75 -3.98 9.47
CA VAL A 64 -4.22 -4.02 10.83
C VAL A 64 -5.29 -3.50 11.78
N LYS A 65 -5.86 -4.40 12.59
CA LYS A 65 -6.95 -4.09 13.54
C LYS A 65 -6.61 -2.91 14.47
N THR A 66 -5.35 -2.77 14.87
CA THR A 66 -4.85 -1.69 15.73
C THR A 66 -4.91 -0.32 15.04
N ALA A 67 -4.60 -0.28 13.74
CA ALA A 67 -4.71 0.95 12.95
C ALA A 67 -6.19 1.34 12.75
N ASP A 68 -7.07 0.36 12.56
CA ASP A 68 -8.51 0.58 12.43
C ASP A 68 -9.12 1.18 13.70
N HIS A 69 -8.73 0.68 14.88
CA HIS A 69 -9.19 1.22 16.18
C HIS A 69 -8.74 2.67 16.41
N LEU A 70 -7.55 3.06 15.94
CA LEU A 70 -7.07 4.44 16.09
C LEU A 70 -7.95 5.46 15.36
N SER A 71 -8.62 5.06 14.27
CA SER A 71 -9.56 5.90 13.54
C SER A 71 -10.72 6.38 14.41
N TYR A 72 -11.18 5.52 15.33
CA TYR A 72 -12.34 5.77 16.17
C TYR A 72 -12.02 6.70 17.35
N LEU A 73 -10.81 6.64 17.88
CA LEU A 73 -10.44 7.34 19.12
C LEU A 73 -10.02 8.81 18.90
N SER A 74 -9.63 9.21 17.70
CA SER A 74 -9.10 10.57 17.48
C SER A 74 -9.31 11.07 16.05
N PRO A 75 -10.53 11.30 15.57
CA PRO A 75 -10.76 11.74 14.19
C PRO A 75 -10.00 13.04 13.86
N GLY A 76 -9.27 13.08 12.74
CA GLY A 76 -8.56 14.28 12.28
C GLY A 76 -7.29 14.02 11.45
N ARG A 77 -6.60 15.10 11.03
CA ARG A 77 -5.37 15.05 10.20
C ARG A 77 -4.24 14.22 10.83
N PHE A 78 -4.19 14.13 12.15
CA PHE A 78 -3.16 13.38 12.87
C PHE A 78 -3.38 11.86 12.88
N VAL A 79 -4.60 11.38 12.61
CA VAL A 79 -4.86 9.93 12.47
C VAL A 79 -4.00 9.33 11.38
N ARG A 80 -3.86 10.05 10.26
CA ARG A 80 -3.09 9.57 9.10
C ARG A 80 -1.61 9.39 9.44
N LEU A 81 -1.01 10.37 10.12
CA LEU A 81 0.37 10.28 10.60
C LEU A 81 0.55 9.16 11.64
N ARG A 82 -0.38 9.02 12.61
CA ARG A 82 -0.31 7.95 13.61
C ARG A 82 -0.48 6.56 12.99
N LYS A 83 -1.39 6.41 12.03
CA LYS A 83 -1.54 5.18 11.24
C LYS A 83 -0.24 4.86 10.50
N LEU A 84 0.41 5.85 9.87
CA LEU A 84 1.71 5.67 9.23
C LEU A 84 2.79 5.17 10.20
N PHE A 85 2.87 5.73 11.42
CA PHE A 85 3.80 5.25 12.44
C PHE A 85 3.53 3.79 12.86
N ILE A 86 2.25 3.41 13.01
CA ILE A 86 1.87 2.01 13.31
C ILE A 86 2.24 1.10 12.15
N TYR A 87 1.99 1.52 10.92
CA TYR A 87 2.37 0.73 9.75
C TYR A 87 3.88 0.63 9.59
N GLN A 88 4.64 1.67 9.93
CA GLN A 88 6.11 1.66 9.92
C GLN A 88 6.68 0.72 10.99
N SER A 89 6.10 0.70 12.19
CA SER A 89 6.54 -0.22 13.25
C SER A 89 6.25 -1.68 12.88
N ILE A 90 5.12 -1.93 12.22
CA ILE A 90 4.74 -3.26 11.74
C ILE A 90 5.58 -3.69 10.54
N SER A 91 5.82 -2.80 9.56
CA SER A 91 6.66 -3.12 8.39
C SER A 91 8.09 -3.43 8.81
N HIS A 92 8.65 -2.67 9.76
CA HIS A 92 9.96 -2.96 10.33
C HIS A 92 9.99 -4.31 11.08
N CYS A 93 8.89 -4.68 11.73
CA CYS A 93 8.74 -5.99 12.36
C CYS A 93 8.65 -7.13 11.32
N TRP A 94 7.94 -6.90 10.22
CA TRP A 94 7.82 -7.87 9.12
C TRP A 94 9.13 -8.08 8.37
N SER A 95 9.87 -7.01 8.06
CA SER A 95 11.19 -7.12 7.46
C SER A 95 12.20 -7.85 8.37
N ARG A 96 12.04 -7.77 9.70
CA ARG A 96 12.83 -8.56 10.66
C ARG A 96 12.46 -10.05 10.64
N LEU A 97 11.18 -10.37 10.49
CA LEU A 97 10.71 -11.77 10.46
C LEU A 97 11.11 -12.47 9.17
N GLU A 98 11.02 -11.80 8.02
CA GLU A 98 11.47 -12.35 6.73
C GLU A 98 13.00 -12.37 6.57
N GLY A 99 13.71 -11.44 7.23
CA GLY A 99 15.17 -11.44 7.32
C GLY A 99 15.76 -12.46 8.31
N SER A 100 14.91 -13.19 9.05
CA SER A 100 15.32 -14.26 9.99
C SER A 100 15.14 -15.67 9.40
N THR A 101 14.72 -15.77 8.13
CA THR A 101 14.53 -17.02 7.39
C THR A 101 15.53 -17.20 6.24
N THR A 102 16.79 -16.86 6.49
CA THR A 102 17.94 -17.29 5.67
C THR A 102 18.96 -18.00 6.52
#